data_AF-A0A411LFK7-F1
#
_entry.id   AF-A0A411LFK7-F1
#
_cell.length_a   1.000
_cell.length_b   1.000
_cell.length_c   1.000
_cell.angle_alpha   90.00
_cell.angle_beta   90.00
_cell.angle_gamma   90.00
#
_symmetry.space_group_name_H-M   'P 1'
#
loop_
_entity.id
_entity.type
_entity.pdbx_description
1 polymer ?
#
loop_
_entity_poly.entity_id
_entity_poly.type
_entity_poly.pdbx_seq_one_letter_code
_entity_poly.pdbx_strand_id
1 'polypeptide(L)'
;MTTETTHTTLDSDQQNGRIRETLAQGRETASHAYHDAKDKAAEVAHKTAQTIEANPLGILVGGLAVGVLAGALIPRSAREKEVLAPLGKKLGETVRQATHAARETGLRELEQAGLTKDAAKDRARSLFDDVVKAASNAGSAAAKAAANKPAANKPAN
;
A
#
# COMPACT_ATOMS: atom_id res chain seq x y z
N MET A 1 -3.87 54.39 -32.43
CA MET A 1 -5.08 53.54 -32.51
C MET A 1 -4.75 52.28 -31.73
N THR A 2 -5.12 52.27 -30.45
CA THR A 2 -4.65 51.30 -29.44
C THR A 2 -5.86 50.49 -29.05
N THR A 3 -5.98 49.25 -29.54
CA THR A 3 -7.03 48.33 -29.13
C THR A 3 -6.57 47.55 -27.92
N GLU A 4 -7.36 47.68 -26.85
CA GLU A 4 -7.18 47.13 -25.53
C GLU A 4 -7.13 45.59 -25.52
N THR A 5 -6.12 45.05 -24.83
CA THR A 5 -6.06 43.65 -24.41
C THR A 5 -6.67 43.58 -23.00
N THR A 6 -7.99 43.46 -22.90
CA THR A 6 -8.69 43.26 -21.61
C THR A 6 -9.66 42.11 -21.74
N HIS A 7 -9.16 40.86 -21.70
CA HIS A 7 -10.04 39.69 -21.53
C HIS A 7 -9.26 38.45 -21.04
N THR A 8 -8.74 38.44 -19.80
CA THR A 8 -8.22 37.19 -19.19
C THR A 8 -8.30 37.13 -17.66
N THR A 9 -8.86 38.12 -16.97
CA THR A 9 -8.78 38.17 -15.49
C THR A 9 -10.02 37.60 -14.77
N LEU A 10 -11.15 37.40 -15.46
CA LEU A 10 -12.40 36.95 -14.82
C LEU A 10 -12.55 35.42 -14.72
N ASP A 11 -11.86 34.66 -15.56
CA ASP A 11 -11.91 33.18 -15.54
C ASP A 11 -11.03 32.55 -14.45
N SER A 12 -9.96 33.24 -14.04
CA SER A 12 -8.98 32.71 -13.07
C SER A 12 -9.52 32.64 -11.64
N ASP A 13 -10.32 33.61 -11.21
CA ASP A 13 -10.94 33.59 -9.88
C ASP A 13 -12.06 32.54 -9.77
N GLN A 14 -12.81 32.33 -10.85
CA GLN A 14 -13.84 31.29 -10.89
C GLN A 14 -13.24 29.88 -10.96
N GLN A 15 -12.13 29.69 -11.69
CA GLN A 15 -11.36 28.43 -11.66
C GLN A 15 -10.75 28.17 -10.29
N ASN A 16 -10.15 29.19 -9.67
CA ASN A 16 -9.52 29.06 -8.35
C ASN A 16 -10.52 28.75 -7.24
N GLY A 17 -11.74 29.30 -7.32
CA GLY A 17 -12.84 28.97 -6.40
C GLY A 17 -13.19 27.48 -6.43
N ARG A 18 -13.37 26.90 -7.63
CA ARG A 18 -13.68 25.48 -7.82
C ARG A 18 -12.53 24.54 -7.41
N ILE A 19 -11.28 24.93 -7.65
CA ILE A 19 -10.10 24.17 -7.20
C ILE A 19 -10.01 24.19 -5.67
N ARG A 20 -10.30 25.31 -5.02
CA ARG A 20 -10.28 25.41 -3.56
C ARG A 20 -11.41 24.62 -2.91
N GLU A 21 -12.60 24.65 -3.51
CA GLU A 21 -13.76 23.88 -3.05
C GLU A 21 -13.52 22.37 -3.18
N THR A 22 -13.04 21.91 -4.33
CA THR A 22 -12.70 20.49 -4.54
C THR A 22 -11.53 20.03 -3.66
N LEU A 23 -10.53 20.90 -3.42
CA LEU A 23 -9.43 20.61 -2.50
C LEU A 23 -9.89 20.58 -1.04
N ALA A 24 -10.79 21.48 -0.63
CA ALA A 24 -11.36 21.51 0.70
C ALA A 24 -12.20 20.24 0.95
N GLN A 25 -13.06 19.87 0.00
CA GLN A 25 -13.89 18.67 0.07
C GLN A 25 -13.03 17.39 0.08
N GLY A 26 -11.97 17.34 -0.74
CA GLY A 26 -11.02 16.22 -0.75
C GLY A 26 -10.23 16.11 0.56
N ARG A 27 -9.82 17.24 1.13
CA ARG A 27 -9.11 17.29 2.41
C ARG A 27 -10.01 16.89 3.59
N GLU A 28 -11.25 17.35 3.60
CA GLU A 28 -12.23 17.01 4.63
C GLU A 28 -12.52 15.50 4.60
N THR A 29 -12.83 14.97 3.41
CA THR A 29 -13.03 13.52 3.19
C THR A 29 -11.81 12.70 3.61
N ALA A 30 -10.61 13.13 3.24
CA ALA A 30 -9.38 12.47 3.65
C ALA A 30 -9.16 12.54 5.16
N SER A 31 -9.52 13.66 5.81
CA SER A 31 -9.37 13.81 7.26
C SER A 31 -10.35 12.94 8.04
N HIS A 32 -11.57 12.77 7.54
CA HIS A 32 -12.57 11.87 8.13
C HIS A 32 -12.15 10.42 7.98
N ALA A 33 -11.77 10.00 6.77
CA ALA A 33 -11.27 8.65 6.53
C ALA A 33 -10.00 8.36 7.36
N TYR A 34 -9.13 9.34 7.54
CA TYR A 34 -7.94 9.22 8.37
C TYR A 34 -8.26 9.12 9.86
N HIS A 35 -9.19 9.94 10.39
CA HIS A 35 -9.62 9.85 11.78
C HIS A 35 -10.29 8.51 12.09
N ASP A 36 -11.22 8.07 11.24
CA ASP A 36 -11.90 6.78 11.40
C ASP A 36 -10.91 5.61 11.35
N ALA A 37 -9.94 5.67 10.43
CA ALA A 37 -8.87 4.68 10.34
C ALA A 37 -7.98 4.69 11.58
N LYS A 38 -7.65 5.88 12.11
CA LYS A 38 -6.82 6.04 13.31
C LYS A 38 -7.52 5.49 14.55
N ASP A 39 -8.80 5.78 14.72
CA ASP A 39 -9.57 5.31 15.88
C ASP A 39 -9.73 3.80 15.86
N LYS A 40 -10.05 3.22 14.69
CA LYS A 40 -10.06 1.76 14.48
C LYS A 40 -8.69 1.13 14.69
N ALA A 41 -7.61 1.77 14.22
CA ALA A 41 -6.26 1.27 14.43
C ALA A 41 -5.86 1.29 15.91
N ALA A 42 -6.26 2.31 16.68
CA ALA A 42 -6.02 2.40 18.12
C ALA A 42 -6.78 1.31 18.89
N GLU A 43 -8.05 1.07 18.55
CA GLU A 43 -8.86 -0.01 19.12
C GLU A 43 -8.23 -1.38 18.85
N VAL A 44 -7.86 -1.64 17.59
CA VAL A 44 -7.18 -2.89 17.19
C VAL A 44 -5.83 -3.02 17.88
N ALA A 45 -5.05 -1.94 18.02
CA ALA A 45 -3.76 -1.97 18.71
C ALA A 45 -3.93 -2.34 20.20
N HIS A 46 -4.90 -1.76 20.90
CA HIS A 46 -5.20 -2.11 22.30
C HIS A 46 -5.61 -3.58 22.44
N LYS A 47 -6.45 -4.09 21.53
CA LYS A 47 -6.88 -5.49 21.53
C LYS A 47 -5.75 -6.44 21.15
N THR A 48 -4.87 -6.01 20.26
CA THR A 48 -3.72 -6.77 19.80
C THR A 48 -2.67 -6.88 20.90
N ALA A 49 -2.43 -5.83 21.69
CA ALA A 49 -1.54 -5.89 22.85
C ALA A 49 -1.92 -7.00 23.85
N GLN A 50 -3.23 -7.25 24.02
CA GLN A 50 -3.74 -8.34 24.86
C GLN A 50 -3.69 -9.71 24.19
N THR A 51 -3.70 -9.77 22.85
CA THR A 51 -3.73 -11.02 22.07
C THR A 51 -2.35 -11.50 21.63
N ILE A 52 -1.35 -10.61 21.56
CA ILE A 52 0.02 -10.92 21.14
C ILE A 52 0.65 -12.01 22.02
N GLU A 53 0.36 -12.01 23.32
CA GLU A 53 0.83 -13.06 24.25
C GLU A 53 0.28 -14.45 23.89
N ALA A 54 -0.87 -14.53 23.24
CA ALA A 54 -1.54 -15.79 22.92
C ALA A 54 -1.10 -16.40 21.57
N ASN A 55 -0.62 -15.59 20.61
CA ASN A 55 -0.22 -16.09 19.30
C ASN A 55 0.84 -15.20 18.59
N PRO A 56 2.13 -15.52 18.72
CA PRO A 56 3.21 -14.74 18.10
C PRO A 56 3.19 -14.81 16.56
N LEU A 57 2.56 -15.82 15.95
CA LEU A 57 2.44 -15.91 14.50
C LEU A 57 1.48 -14.85 13.93
N GLY A 58 0.54 -14.35 14.75
CA GLY A 58 -0.40 -13.30 14.34
C GLY A 58 0.28 -11.99 13.96
N ILE A 59 1.37 -11.61 14.65
CA ILE A 59 2.15 -10.41 14.32
C ILE A 59 2.79 -10.55 12.95
N LEU A 60 3.33 -11.73 12.63
CA LEU A 60 4.09 -11.96 11.41
C LEU A 60 3.19 -11.87 10.17
N VAL A 61 2.02 -12.50 10.23
CA VAL A 61 1.00 -12.44 9.17
C VAL A 61 0.40 -11.03 9.08
N GLY A 62 0.07 -10.42 10.22
CA GLY A 62 -0.50 -9.06 10.27
C GLY A 62 0.47 -8.00 9.70
N GLY A 63 1.74 -8.06 10.09
CA GLY A 63 2.77 -7.14 9.61
C GLY A 63 3.00 -7.25 8.10
N LEU A 64 3.00 -8.47 7.54
CA LEU A 64 3.14 -8.68 6.11
C LEU A 64 1.94 -8.11 5.33
N ALA A 65 0.71 -8.40 5.79
CA ALA A 65 -0.50 -7.89 5.15
C ALA A 65 -0.55 -6.35 5.18
N VAL A 66 -0.25 -5.74 6.32
CA VAL A 66 -0.18 -4.27 6.46
C VAL A 66 0.91 -3.69 5.55
N GLY A 67 2.09 -4.32 5.49
CA GLY A 67 3.17 -3.88 4.62
C GLY A 67 2.81 -3.94 3.14
N VAL A 68 2.13 -5.00 2.70
CA VAL A 68 1.64 -5.13 1.31
C VAL A 68 0.58 -4.07 1.00
N LEU A 69 -0.40 -3.87 1.89
CA LEU A 69 -1.44 -2.86 1.69
C LEU A 69 -0.87 -1.45 1.65
N ALA A 70 0.01 -1.11 2.60
CA ALA A 70 0.68 0.19 2.62
C ALA A 70 1.55 0.39 1.37
N GLY A 71 2.29 -0.62 0.95
CA GLY A 71 3.11 -0.57 -0.27
C GLY A 71 2.30 -0.48 -1.56
N ALA A 72 1.11 -1.08 -1.61
CA ALA A 72 0.21 -1.05 -2.77
C ALA A 72 -0.62 0.23 -2.87
N LEU A 73 -1.01 0.82 -1.72
CA LEU A 73 -1.85 2.02 -1.65
C LEU A 73 -1.08 3.33 -1.72
N ILE A 74 0.22 3.35 -1.45
CA ILE A 74 1.06 4.54 -1.65
C ILE A 74 1.46 4.61 -3.12
N PRO A 75 0.84 5.48 -3.96
CA PRO A 75 1.20 5.57 -5.36
C PRO A 75 2.62 6.12 -5.45
N ARG A 76 3.55 5.31 -6.00
CA ARG A 76 4.90 5.80 -6.37
C ARG A 76 4.74 6.95 -7.36
N SER A 77 4.87 8.19 -6.89
CA SER A 77 4.69 9.33 -7.77
C SER A 77 5.98 9.54 -8.59
N ALA A 78 5.83 9.88 -9.88
CA ALA A 78 6.97 10.16 -10.75
C ALA A 78 7.80 11.37 -10.27
N ARG A 79 7.15 12.33 -9.58
CA ARG A 79 7.77 13.49 -8.93
C ARG A 79 8.68 13.09 -7.76
N GLU A 80 8.32 12.06 -6.99
CA GLU A 80 9.21 11.51 -5.96
C GLU A 80 10.45 10.84 -6.58
N LYS A 81 10.33 10.23 -7.76
CA LYS A 81 11.48 9.59 -8.43
C LYS A 81 12.56 10.59 -8.87
N GLU A 82 12.18 11.78 -9.30
CA GLU A 82 13.13 12.84 -9.71
C GLU A 82 13.71 13.58 -8.50
N VAL A 83 12.88 13.95 -7.51
CA VAL A 83 13.32 14.77 -6.37
C VAL A 83 13.91 13.91 -5.24
N LEU A 84 13.45 12.66 -5.06
CA LEU A 84 14.04 11.69 -4.14
C LEU A 84 15.00 10.73 -4.85
N ALA A 85 15.53 10.99 -6.03
CA ALA A 85 16.59 10.13 -6.60
C ALA A 85 17.77 9.88 -5.62
N PRO A 86 18.34 10.90 -4.94
CA PRO A 86 19.37 10.69 -3.93
C PRO A 86 18.81 10.13 -2.61
N LEU A 87 17.60 10.51 -2.21
CA LEU A 87 16.96 10.00 -0.98
C LEU A 87 16.56 8.53 -1.11
N GLY A 88 16.11 8.12 -2.29
CA GLY A 88 15.69 6.77 -2.64
C GLY A 88 16.86 5.82 -2.76
N LYS A 89 18.04 6.29 -3.17
CA LYS A 89 19.29 5.53 -3.05
C LYS A 89 19.63 5.26 -1.59
N LYS A 90 19.65 6.30 -0.74
CA LYS A 90 19.91 6.14 0.70
C LYS A 90 18.87 5.25 1.38
N LEU A 91 17.59 5.47 1.10
CA LEU A 91 16.51 4.66 1.64
C LEU A 91 16.59 3.22 1.16
N GLY A 92 16.90 3.00 -0.13
CA GLY A 92 17.12 1.66 -0.69
C GLY A 92 18.30 0.94 -0.05
N GLU A 93 19.41 1.64 0.20
CA GLU A 93 20.56 1.13 0.94
C GLU A 93 20.18 0.80 2.39
N THR A 94 19.49 1.69 3.09
CA THR A 94 19.01 1.46 4.46
C THR A 94 18.07 0.26 4.52
N VAL A 95 17.09 0.16 3.61
CA VAL A 95 16.18 -0.98 3.55
C VAL A 95 16.94 -2.26 3.25
N ARG A 96 17.92 -2.24 2.34
CA ARG A 96 18.74 -3.40 2.00
C ARG A 96 19.60 -3.84 3.18
N GLN A 97 20.24 -2.92 3.88
CA GLN A 97 21.04 -3.19 5.07
C GLN A 97 20.17 -3.74 6.21
N ALA A 98 19.04 -3.10 6.50
CA ALA A 98 18.09 -3.56 7.52
C ALA A 98 17.56 -4.96 7.19
N THR A 99 17.18 -5.21 5.93
CA THR A 99 16.71 -6.53 5.49
C THR A 99 17.81 -7.58 5.58
N HIS A 100 19.05 -7.23 5.24
CA HIS A 100 20.18 -8.14 5.35
C HIS A 100 20.43 -8.51 6.82
N ALA A 101 20.49 -7.51 7.71
CA ALA A 101 20.67 -7.72 9.14
C ALA A 101 19.53 -8.58 9.73
N ALA A 102 18.27 -8.26 9.43
CA ALA A 102 17.13 -9.02 9.90
C ALA A 102 17.14 -10.47 9.40
N ARG A 103 17.50 -10.71 8.13
CA ARG A 103 17.65 -12.07 7.59
C ARG A 103 18.79 -12.82 8.26
N GLU A 104 19.92 -12.18 8.48
CA GLU A 104 21.08 -12.81 9.10
C GLU A 104 20.79 -13.19 10.55
N THR A 105 20.19 -12.30 11.34
CA THR A 105 19.73 -12.63 12.69
C THR A 105 18.70 -13.76 12.66
N GLY A 106 17.68 -13.67 11.81
CA GLY A 106 16.64 -14.70 11.73
C GLY A 106 17.19 -16.08 11.33
N LEU A 107 18.14 -16.12 10.38
CA LEU A 107 18.80 -17.36 9.98
C LEU A 107 19.66 -17.97 11.08
N ARG A 108 20.36 -17.14 11.87
CA ARG A 108 21.13 -17.62 13.04
C ARG A 108 20.23 -18.18 14.12
N GLU A 109 19.06 -17.57 14.38
CA GLU A 109 18.07 -18.11 15.32
C GLU A 109 17.46 -19.44 14.81
N LEU A 110 17.21 -19.54 13.50
CA LEU A 110 16.72 -20.78 12.86
C LEU A 110 17.77 -21.90 12.95
N GLU A 111 19.05 -21.59 12.71
CA GLU A 111 20.15 -22.54 12.85
C GLU A 111 20.30 -23.03 14.30
N GLN A 112 20.15 -22.14 15.29
CA GLN A 112 20.11 -22.50 16.70
C GLN A 112 18.91 -23.38 17.06
N ALA A 113 17.77 -23.20 16.40
CA ALA A 113 16.60 -24.05 16.52
C ALA A 113 16.71 -25.39 15.76
N GLY A 114 17.87 -25.69 15.15
CA GLY A 114 18.14 -26.93 14.43
C GLY A 114 17.63 -26.94 12.98
N LEU A 115 17.19 -25.79 12.45
CA LEU A 115 16.76 -25.66 11.06
C LEU A 115 17.90 -25.08 10.21
N THR A 116 18.38 -25.85 9.23
CA THR A 116 19.44 -25.36 8.34
C THR A 116 18.91 -24.25 7.43
N LYS A 117 19.78 -23.28 7.11
CA LYS A 117 19.48 -22.16 6.20
C LYS A 117 18.91 -22.62 4.86
N ASP A 118 19.42 -23.72 4.31
CA ASP A 118 18.98 -24.25 3.03
C ASP A 118 17.56 -24.83 3.12
N ALA A 119 17.27 -25.64 4.14
CA ALA A 119 15.93 -26.18 4.35
C ALA A 119 14.89 -25.07 4.62
N ALA A 120 15.26 -24.06 5.40
CA ALA A 120 14.42 -22.89 5.65
C ALA A 120 14.12 -22.11 4.36
N LYS A 121 15.14 -21.91 3.53
CA LYS A 121 15.03 -21.21 2.24
C LYS A 121 14.17 -21.98 1.24
N ASP A 122 14.36 -23.30 1.15
CA ASP A 122 13.57 -24.15 0.26
C ASP A 122 12.10 -24.19 0.70
N ARG A 123 11.84 -24.28 2.01
CA ARG A 123 10.48 -24.22 2.55
C ARG A 123 9.82 -22.88 2.26
N ALA A 124 10.52 -21.78 2.51
CA ALA A 124 10.01 -20.44 2.19
C ALA A 124 9.74 -20.28 0.69
N ARG A 125 10.60 -20.81 -0.17
CA ARG A 125 10.45 -20.74 -1.62
C ARG A 125 9.27 -21.56 -2.12
N SER A 126 9.09 -22.78 -1.63
CA SER A 126 7.92 -23.61 -1.93
C SER A 126 6.62 -22.93 -1.50
N LEU A 127 6.56 -22.40 -0.27
CA LEU A 127 5.38 -21.68 0.20
C LEU A 127 5.07 -20.45 -0.66
N PHE A 128 6.10 -19.70 -1.05
CA PHE A 128 5.96 -18.56 -1.93
C PHE A 128 5.44 -18.97 -3.32
N ASP A 129 6.03 -20.01 -3.92
CA ASP A 129 5.62 -20.52 -5.23
C ASP A 129 4.17 -21.03 -5.19
N ASP A 130 3.75 -21.69 -4.10
CA ASP A 130 2.37 -22.16 -3.91
C ASP A 130 1.39 -20.99 -3.76
N VAL A 131 1.75 -19.95 -3.01
CA VAL A 131 0.95 -18.72 -2.89
C VAL A 131 0.84 -18.00 -4.23
N VAL A 132 1.94 -17.88 -4.99
CA VAL A 132 1.95 -17.26 -6.32
C VAL A 132 1.09 -18.06 -7.29
N LYS A 133 1.20 -19.38 -7.31
CA LYS A 133 0.35 -20.25 -8.13
C LYS A 133 -1.12 -20.12 -7.75
N ALA A 134 -1.45 -20.16 -6.45
CA ALA A 134 -2.81 -19.99 -5.97
C ALA A 134 -3.39 -18.62 -6.35
N ALA A 135 -2.63 -17.54 -6.15
CA ALA A 135 -3.01 -16.18 -6.53
C ALA A 135 -3.17 -16.02 -8.05
N SER A 136 -2.28 -16.62 -8.85
CA SER A 136 -2.37 -16.60 -10.32
C SER A 136 -3.60 -17.37 -10.83
N ASN A 137 -3.90 -18.52 -10.23
CA ASN A 137 -5.07 -19.33 -10.57
C ASN A 137 -6.37 -18.63 -10.18
N ALA A 138 -6.44 -18.08 -8.96
CA ALA A 138 -7.59 -17.30 -8.49
C ALA A 138 -7.75 -15.98 -9.26
N GLY A 139 -6.64 -15.29 -9.55
CA GLY A 139 -6.61 -14.06 -10.34
C GLY A 139 -7.03 -14.27 -11.79
N SER A 140 -6.62 -15.38 -12.41
CA SER A 140 -7.07 -15.75 -13.76
C SER A 140 -8.55 -16.11 -13.79
N ALA A 141 -9.07 -16.78 -12.75
CA ALA A 141 -10.49 -17.07 -12.62
C ALA A 141 -11.31 -15.80 -12.38
N ALA A 142 -10.84 -14.89 -11.52
CA ALA A 142 -11.46 -13.60 -11.26
C ALA A 142 -11.41 -12.68 -12.47
N ALA A 143 -10.30 -12.64 -13.20
CA ALA A 143 -10.14 -11.87 -14.44
C ALA A 143 -11.05 -12.41 -15.55
N LYS A 144 -11.19 -13.73 -15.70
CA LYS A 144 -12.15 -14.36 -16.62
C LYS A 144 -13.60 -14.08 -16.20
N ALA A 145 -13.91 -14.12 -14.91
CA ALA A 145 -15.24 -13.79 -14.40
C ALA A 145 -15.57 -12.29 -14.58
N ALA A 146 -14.59 -11.40 -14.42
CA ALA A 146 -14.73 -9.97 -14.66
C ALA A 146 -14.87 -9.65 -16.16
N ALA A 147 -14.12 -10.34 -17.03
CA ALA A 147 -14.22 -10.19 -18.48
C ALA A 147 -15.54 -10.77 -19.05
N ASN A 148 -16.10 -11.78 -18.41
CA ASN A 148 -17.37 -12.41 -18.81
C ASN A 148 -18.60 -11.84 -18.09
N LYS A 149 -18.48 -10.82 -17.23
CA LYS A 149 -19.64 -10.13 -16.66
C LYS A 149 -20.14 -9.12 -17.71
N PRO A 150 -21.28 -9.37 -18.39
CA PRO A 150 -21.89 -8.34 -19.23
C PRO A 150 -22.36 -7.22 -18.29
N ALA A 151 -22.21 -5.98 -18.73
CA ALA A 151 -22.77 -4.82 -18.05
C ALA A 151 -24.26 -5.06 -17.75
N ALA A 152 -24.56 -5.37 -16.48
CA ALA A 152 -25.92 -5.66 -16.04
C ALA A 152 -26.72 -4.35 -15.97
N ASN A 153 -27.53 -4.17 -17.02
CA ASN A 153 -28.86 -3.57 -17.03
C ASN A 153 -29.00 -2.08 -16.64
N LYS A 154 -29.04 -1.23 -17.68
CA LYS A 154 -29.72 0.07 -17.63
C LYS A 154 -31.24 -0.19 -17.63
N PRO A 155 -32.00 0.15 -16.58
CA PRO A 155 -33.45 -0.03 -16.60
C PRO A 155 -34.06 0.94 -17.60
N ALA A 156 -34.85 0.41 -18.53
CA ALA A 156 -35.74 1.19 -19.37
C ALA A 156 -36.96 1.61 -18.55
N ASN A 157 -37.18 2.92 -18.43
CA ASN A 157 -38.51 3.52 -18.34
C ASN A 157 -38.47 4.84 -19.10
#